data_AF-A0A2S8W0L5-F1
#
_entry.id   AF-A0A2S8W0L5-F1
#
_cell.length_a   1.000
_cell.length_b   1.000
_cell.length_c   1.000
_cell.angle_alpha   90.00
_cell.angle_beta   90.00
_cell.angle_gamma   90.00
#
_symmetry.space_group_name_H-M   'P 1'
#
loop_
_entity.id
_entity.type
_entity.pdbx_description
1 polymer ?
#
loop_
_entity_poly.entity_id
_entity_poly.type
_entity_poly.pdbx_seq_one_letter_code
_entity_poly.pdbx_strand_id
1 'polypeptide(L)'
;MTSDHIETAKPDGLRLKARLRYLYHGTQPAAVKFRLMVIIVDLIIIGFFLATPILKEAGWAFYVMDYLIAAILGLDLAARAYAWSDIKDWLKRPIVWIDLFVLATLLFPVWLANLGFLRLLRLWTLLNSDFFWRTIGRRFDDTRVEEITRALASLVTFVFVVTGFVYAAFRGRAEHINGYLDALYFTVATLTTTGFGDITLPGNWGRVISIVVMLVGITLFIRLAQTLIRPHKVKFPCPTCGLQKHDPDAVHCKACGQILCIPDEGD
;
A
#
# COMPACT_ATOMS: atom_id res chain seq x y z
N MET A 1 -15.44 -61.20 5.67
CA MET A 1 -16.37 -60.34 4.91
C MET A 1 -16.85 -59.27 5.86
N THR A 2 -16.57 -57.98 5.75
CA THR A 2 -15.95 -57.14 4.71
C THR A 2 -15.52 -55.87 5.46
N SER A 3 -14.22 -55.54 5.46
CA SER A 3 -13.73 -54.26 5.95
C SER A 3 -13.81 -53.27 4.78
N ASP A 4 -14.84 -52.43 4.78
CA ASP A 4 -14.96 -51.32 3.84
C ASP A 4 -13.83 -50.31 4.10
N HIS A 5 -12.91 -50.24 3.14
CA HIS A 5 -11.95 -49.16 3.05
C HIS A 5 -12.69 -47.89 2.61
N ILE A 6 -12.94 -46.98 3.56
CA ILE A 6 -13.34 -45.62 3.25
C ILE A 6 -12.13 -44.92 2.64
N GLU A 7 -12.03 -44.94 1.31
CA GLU A 7 -11.17 -44.05 0.54
C GLU A 7 -11.58 -42.61 0.81
N THR A 8 -10.82 -41.94 1.67
CA THR A 8 -10.95 -40.51 1.90
C THR A 8 -10.39 -39.78 0.68
N ALA A 9 -11.26 -39.53 -0.31
CA ALA A 9 -11.01 -38.58 -1.37
C ALA A 9 -10.74 -37.19 -0.75
N LYS A 10 -9.46 -36.89 -0.47
CA LYS A 10 -9.04 -35.56 -0.04
C LYS A 10 -9.32 -34.60 -1.19
N PRO A 11 -10.24 -33.63 -1.03
CA PRO A 11 -10.69 -32.81 -2.14
C PRO A 11 -9.52 -31.96 -2.62
N ASP A 12 -9.26 -31.97 -3.92
CA ASP A 12 -8.14 -31.25 -4.55
C ASP A 12 -8.08 -29.75 -4.17
N GLY A 13 -9.21 -29.16 -3.80
CA GLY A 13 -9.30 -27.80 -3.26
C GLY A 13 -8.49 -27.59 -1.98
N LEU A 14 -8.42 -28.56 -1.07
CA LEU A 14 -7.61 -28.43 0.16
C LEU A 14 -6.10 -28.46 -0.15
N ARG A 15 -5.69 -29.23 -1.16
CA ARG A 15 -4.29 -29.26 -1.65
C ARG A 15 -3.92 -27.96 -2.35
N LEU A 16 -4.80 -27.42 -3.18
CA LEU A 16 -4.60 -26.13 -3.85
C LEU A 16 -4.53 -24.98 -2.85
N LYS A 17 -5.44 -24.95 -1.85
CA LYS A 17 -5.44 -23.94 -0.78
C LYS A 17 -4.16 -23.99 0.04
N ALA A 18 -3.69 -25.19 0.41
CA ALA A 18 -2.43 -25.37 1.12
C ALA A 18 -1.22 -24.89 0.30
N ARG A 19 -1.19 -25.19 -1.01
CA ARG A 19 -0.12 -24.77 -1.92
C ARG A 19 -0.10 -23.26 -2.13
N LEU A 20 -1.26 -22.62 -2.31
CA LEU A 20 -1.38 -21.16 -2.40
C LEU A 20 -0.97 -20.50 -1.09
N ARG A 21 -1.44 -21.00 0.06
CA ARG A 21 -1.01 -20.51 1.36
C ARG A 21 0.51 -20.62 1.55
N TYR A 22 1.10 -21.71 1.09
CA TYR A 22 2.55 -21.89 1.10
C TYR A 22 3.27 -20.88 0.19
N LEU A 23 2.76 -20.60 -1.01
CA LEU A 23 3.35 -19.61 -1.92
C LEU A 23 3.26 -18.18 -1.37
N TYR A 24 2.12 -17.80 -0.80
CA TYR A 24 1.89 -16.44 -0.27
C TYR A 24 2.50 -16.21 1.12
N HIS A 25 2.53 -17.21 2.01
CA HIS A 25 3.00 -17.06 3.40
C HIS A 25 4.29 -17.83 3.74
N GLY A 26 4.77 -18.71 2.85
CA GLY A 26 5.96 -19.52 3.09
C GLY A 26 7.26 -18.72 3.04
N THR A 27 8.25 -19.16 3.82
CA THR A 27 9.59 -18.56 3.89
C THR A 27 10.59 -19.19 2.93
N GLN A 28 10.21 -20.27 2.22
CA GLN A 28 11.08 -20.99 1.29
C GLN A 28 11.40 -20.18 0.01
N PRO A 29 12.53 -20.47 -0.67
CA PRO A 29 12.97 -19.73 -1.86
C PRO A 29 11.93 -19.69 -2.99
N ALA A 30 11.17 -20.77 -3.18
CA ALA A 30 10.11 -20.84 -4.19
C ALA A 30 8.97 -19.85 -3.89
N ALA A 31 8.58 -19.73 -2.62
CA ALA A 31 7.57 -18.77 -2.19
C ALA A 31 8.07 -17.33 -2.38
N VAL A 32 9.33 -17.04 -2.02
CA VAL A 32 9.94 -15.72 -2.23
C VAL A 32 9.97 -15.33 -3.72
N LYS A 33 10.37 -16.25 -4.62
CA LYS A 33 10.38 -16.01 -6.07
C LYS A 33 8.98 -15.72 -6.61
N PHE A 34 7.97 -16.48 -6.19
CA PHE A 34 6.58 -16.23 -6.56
C PHE A 34 6.13 -14.84 -6.11
N ARG A 35 6.42 -14.46 -4.87
CA ARG A 35 6.06 -13.12 -4.36
C ARG A 35 6.74 -11.99 -5.13
N LEU A 36 8.03 -12.16 -5.44
CA LEU A 36 8.76 -11.18 -6.26
C LEU A 36 8.15 -11.05 -7.66
N MET A 37 7.73 -12.16 -8.27
CA MET A 37 7.07 -12.15 -9.57
C MET A 37 5.76 -11.36 -9.54
N VAL A 38 4.93 -11.54 -8.51
CA VAL A 38 3.70 -10.74 -8.33
C VAL A 38 4.02 -9.24 -8.18
N ILE A 39 5.03 -8.89 -7.38
CA ILE A 39 5.47 -7.49 -7.20
C ILE A 39 5.96 -6.89 -8.52
N ILE A 40 6.73 -7.64 -9.31
CA ILE A 40 7.22 -7.18 -10.63
C ILE A 40 6.05 -6.96 -11.58
N VAL A 41 5.08 -7.88 -11.62
CA VAL A 41 3.87 -7.72 -12.44
C VAL A 41 3.11 -6.46 -12.03
N ASP A 42 2.89 -6.24 -10.73
CA ASP A 42 2.24 -5.03 -10.23
C ASP A 42 3.03 -3.76 -10.61
N LEU A 43 4.37 -3.77 -10.52
CA LEU A 43 5.22 -2.65 -10.91
C LEU A 43 5.13 -2.36 -12.41
N ILE A 44 5.14 -3.39 -13.26
CA ILE A 44 4.96 -3.28 -14.71
C ILE A 44 3.60 -2.65 -15.02
N ILE A 45 2.55 -3.12 -14.34
CA ILE A 45 1.19 -2.59 -14.48
C ILE A 45 1.16 -1.10 -14.11
N ILE A 46 1.76 -0.72 -12.98
CA ILE A 46 1.86 0.69 -12.56
C ILE A 46 2.62 1.52 -13.61
N GLY A 47 3.74 1.01 -14.12
CA GLY A 47 4.53 1.66 -15.17
C GLY A 47 3.75 1.87 -16.47
N PHE A 48 3.01 0.86 -16.92
CA PHE A 48 2.11 0.97 -18.07
C PHE A 48 1.05 2.06 -17.87
N PHE A 49 0.47 2.14 -16.67
CA PHE A 49 -0.51 3.17 -16.35
C PHE A 49 0.08 4.58 -16.28
N LEU A 50 1.31 4.73 -15.81
CA LEU A 50 2.03 6.01 -15.82
C LEU A 50 2.38 6.46 -17.25
N ALA A 51 2.62 5.53 -18.17
CA ALA A 51 2.88 5.83 -19.58
C ALA A 51 1.59 6.10 -20.39
N THR A 52 0.42 5.67 -19.90
CA THR A 52 -0.87 5.82 -20.59
C THR A 52 -1.23 7.27 -20.97
N PRO A 53 -1.06 8.30 -20.11
CA PRO A 53 -1.39 9.68 -20.46
C PRO A 53 -0.57 10.23 -21.63
N ILE A 54 0.61 9.63 -21.88
CA ILE A 54 1.52 9.96 -22.98
C ILE A 54 1.10 9.21 -24.26
N LEU A 55 0.57 7.99 -24.11
CA LEU A 55 0.07 7.12 -25.18
C LEU A 55 -1.40 7.37 -25.56
N LYS A 56 -1.92 8.58 -25.31
CA LYS A 56 -3.34 8.98 -25.46
C LYS A 56 -3.97 8.71 -26.84
N GLU A 57 -3.18 8.31 -27.83
CA GLU A 57 -3.62 8.03 -29.20
C GLU A 57 -3.84 6.54 -29.52
N ALA A 58 -3.64 5.61 -28.56
CA ALA A 58 -3.64 4.17 -28.84
C ALA A 58 -5.01 3.49 -29.07
N GLY A 59 -6.13 4.24 -29.09
CA GLY A 59 -7.44 3.72 -29.51
C GLY A 59 -7.90 2.44 -28.80
N TRP A 60 -8.41 1.46 -29.57
CA TRP A 60 -8.98 0.19 -29.06
C TRP A 60 -7.98 -0.71 -28.31
N ALA A 61 -6.68 -0.62 -28.64
CA ALA A 61 -5.63 -1.41 -28.00
C ALA A 61 -5.49 -1.09 -26.50
N PHE A 62 -5.80 0.16 -26.11
CA PHE A 62 -5.82 0.58 -24.72
C PHE A 62 -6.87 -0.19 -23.89
N TYR A 63 -8.09 -0.35 -24.41
CA TYR A 63 -9.14 -1.07 -23.71
C TYR A 63 -8.83 -2.56 -23.54
N VAL A 64 -8.25 -3.21 -24.56
CA VAL A 64 -7.85 -4.62 -24.48
C VAL A 64 -6.78 -4.82 -23.40
N MET A 65 -5.78 -3.94 -23.35
CA MET A 65 -4.75 -3.98 -22.32
C MET A 65 -5.31 -3.72 -20.91
N ASP A 66 -6.19 -2.74 -20.75
CA ASP A 66 -6.84 -2.44 -19.47
C ASP A 66 -7.64 -3.65 -18.94
N TYR A 67 -8.40 -4.33 -19.81
CA TYR A 67 -9.15 -5.54 -19.44
C TYR A 67 -8.23 -6.73 -19.13
N LEU A 68 -7.13 -6.89 -19.87
CA LEU A 68 -6.14 -7.94 -19.59
C LEU A 68 -5.48 -7.71 -18.22
N ILE A 69 -5.09 -6.48 -17.93
CA ILE A 69 -4.54 -6.09 -16.63
C ILE A 69 -5.59 -6.29 -15.52
N ALA A 70 -6.85 -5.93 -15.76
CA ALA A 70 -7.94 -6.16 -14.82
C ALA A 70 -8.11 -7.66 -14.53
N ALA A 71 -8.02 -8.51 -15.55
CA ALA A 71 -8.12 -9.96 -15.39
C ALA A 71 -6.94 -10.52 -14.56
N ILE A 72 -5.70 -10.13 -14.84
CA ILE A 72 -4.52 -10.54 -14.07
C ILE A 72 -4.69 -10.18 -12.58
N LEU A 73 -5.16 -8.97 -12.30
CA LEU A 73 -5.32 -8.50 -10.93
C LEU A 73 -6.52 -9.09 -10.22
N GLY A 74 -7.63 -9.30 -10.94
CA GLY A 74 -8.76 -10.05 -10.43
C GLY A 74 -8.35 -11.46 -10.03
N LEU A 75 -7.51 -12.11 -10.83
CA LEU A 75 -6.95 -13.42 -10.51
C LEU A 75 -6.02 -13.40 -9.30
N ASP A 76 -5.11 -12.42 -9.18
CA ASP A 76 -4.25 -12.30 -8.00
C ASP A 76 -5.09 -12.02 -6.74
N LEU A 77 -6.07 -11.13 -6.81
CA LEU A 77 -6.97 -10.82 -5.69
C LEU A 77 -7.80 -12.04 -5.29
N ALA A 78 -8.31 -12.81 -6.25
CA ALA A 78 -9.03 -14.05 -6.00
C ALA A 78 -8.11 -15.13 -5.40
N ALA A 79 -6.88 -15.26 -5.88
CA ALA A 79 -5.88 -16.18 -5.33
C ALA A 79 -5.54 -15.84 -3.88
N ARG A 80 -5.38 -14.55 -3.56
CA ARG A 80 -5.21 -14.05 -2.18
C ARG A 80 -6.42 -14.37 -1.31
N ALA A 81 -7.63 -14.10 -1.78
CA ALA A 81 -8.86 -14.41 -1.06
C ALA A 81 -8.98 -15.92 -0.76
N TYR A 82 -8.61 -16.77 -1.71
CA TYR A 82 -8.65 -18.22 -1.57
C TYR A 82 -7.56 -18.78 -0.62
N ALA A 83 -6.38 -18.16 -0.59
CA ALA A 83 -5.29 -18.55 0.31
C ALA A 83 -5.60 -18.30 1.81
N TRP A 84 -6.45 -17.31 2.09
CA TRP A 84 -6.87 -16.95 3.44
C TRP A 84 -7.77 -18.02 4.09
N SER A 85 -7.71 -18.14 5.42
CA SER A 85 -8.57 -19.09 6.16
C SER A 85 -10.03 -18.67 6.06
N ASP A 86 -10.29 -17.38 6.29
CA ASP A 86 -11.62 -16.78 6.40
C ASP A 86 -11.74 -15.54 5.52
N ILE A 87 -12.62 -15.61 4.51
CA ILE A 87 -12.85 -14.51 3.56
C ILE A 87 -13.39 -13.27 4.28
N LYS A 88 -14.19 -13.45 5.34
CA LYS A 88 -14.74 -12.34 6.12
C LYS A 88 -13.66 -11.52 6.80
N ASP A 89 -12.64 -12.16 7.35
CA ASP A 89 -11.55 -11.46 8.03
C ASP A 89 -10.58 -10.83 7.03
N TRP A 90 -10.40 -11.46 5.87
CA TRP A 90 -9.69 -10.86 4.76
C TRP A 90 -10.39 -9.58 4.27
N LEU A 91 -11.71 -9.59 4.09
CA LEU A 91 -12.49 -8.45 3.61
C LEU A 91 -12.60 -7.30 4.64
N LYS A 92 -12.39 -7.55 5.93
CA LYS A 92 -12.32 -6.47 6.94
C LYS A 92 -11.07 -5.59 6.81
N ARG A 93 -10.06 -6.01 6.05
CA ARG A 93 -8.81 -5.25 5.90
C ARG A 93 -9.02 -4.07 4.94
N PRO A 94 -8.69 -2.82 5.33
CA PRO A 94 -8.94 -1.63 4.50
C PRO A 94 -8.19 -1.66 3.16
N ILE A 95 -7.04 -2.34 3.10
CA ILE A 95 -6.26 -2.48 1.87
C ILE A 95 -7.02 -3.26 0.78
N VAL A 96 -7.82 -4.25 1.18
CA VAL A 96 -8.62 -5.08 0.25
C VAL A 96 -9.74 -4.26 -0.39
N TRP A 97 -10.34 -3.32 0.37
CA TRP A 97 -11.35 -2.41 -0.17
C TRP A 97 -10.77 -1.50 -1.24
N ILE A 98 -9.54 -1.01 -1.05
CA ILE A 98 -8.87 -0.17 -2.03
C ILE A 98 -8.50 -1.00 -3.26
N ASP A 99 -7.95 -2.20 -3.10
CA ASP A 99 -7.67 -3.10 -4.23
C ASP A 99 -8.94 -3.44 -5.02
N LEU A 100 -10.06 -3.72 -4.34
CA LEU A 100 -11.36 -3.98 -4.98
C LEU A 100 -11.90 -2.75 -5.70
N PHE A 101 -11.79 -1.56 -5.09
CA PHE A 101 -12.21 -0.31 -5.70
C PHE A 101 -11.38 0.01 -6.95
N VAL A 102 -10.07 -0.20 -6.90
CA VAL A 102 -9.20 -0.03 -8.06
C VAL A 102 -9.46 -1.10 -9.14
N LEU A 103 -9.79 -2.33 -8.76
CA LEU A 103 -10.21 -3.35 -9.72
C LEU A 103 -11.52 -2.93 -10.42
N ALA A 104 -12.48 -2.38 -9.67
CA ALA A 104 -13.73 -1.86 -10.23
C ALA A 104 -13.50 -0.69 -11.20
N THR A 105 -12.59 0.23 -10.89
CA THR A 105 -12.28 1.35 -11.81
C THR A 105 -11.62 0.89 -13.11
N LEU A 106 -10.91 -0.25 -13.10
CA LEU A 106 -10.36 -0.88 -14.30
C LEU A 106 -11.40 -1.67 -15.11
N LEU A 107 -12.41 -2.27 -14.45
CA LEU A 107 -13.43 -3.06 -15.14
C LEU A 107 -14.44 -2.17 -15.89
N PHE A 108 -14.62 -0.93 -15.42
CA PHE A 108 -15.54 0.06 -15.98
C PHE A 108 -14.84 1.34 -16.46
N PRO A 109 -13.87 1.24 -17.40
CA PRO A 109 -13.06 2.38 -17.83
C PRO A 109 -13.90 3.43 -18.58
N VAL A 110 -14.98 3.01 -19.26
CA VAL A 110 -15.86 3.89 -20.04
C VAL A 110 -16.62 4.89 -19.15
N TRP A 111 -16.99 4.47 -17.94
CA TRP A 111 -17.75 5.29 -16.98
C TRP A 111 -16.84 6.12 -16.08
N LEU A 112 -15.60 5.66 -15.85
CA LEU A 112 -14.68 6.20 -14.85
C LEU A 112 -13.39 6.77 -15.47
N ALA A 113 -13.42 7.14 -16.76
CA ALA A 113 -12.26 7.61 -17.53
C ALA A 113 -11.49 8.78 -16.86
N ASN A 114 -12.20 9.65 -16.13
CA ASN A 114 -11.61 10.79 -15.42
C ASN A 114 -10.89 10.42 -14.13
N LEU A 115 -11.00 9.18 -13.67
CA LEU A 115 -10.42 8.71 -12.40
C LEU A 115 -9.09 7.96 -12.57
N GLY A 116 -8.38 8.19 -13.68
CA GLY A 116 -7.07 7.58 -13.93
C GLY A 116 -6.05 7.82 -12.81
N PHE A 117 -6.17 8.93 -12.06
CA PHE A 117 -5.34 9.21 -10.89
C PHE A 117 -5.50 8.17 -9.76
N LEU A 118 -6.65 7.50 -9.66
CA LEU A 118 -6.87 6.42 -8.69
C LEU A 118 -5.97 5.21 -8.94
N ARG A 119 -5.38 5.08 -10.14
CA ARG A 119 -4.41 4.02 -10.45
C ARG A 119 -3.16 4.13 -9.58
N LEU A 120 -2.82 5.32 -9.10
CA LEU A 120 -1.72 5.55 -8.16
C LEU A 120 -2.00 4.95 -6.77
N LEU A 121 -3.26 4.69 -6.40
CA LEU A 121 -3.59 3.94 -5.19
C LEU A 121 -2.98 2.53 -5.21
N ARG A 122 -2.67 1.96 -6.38
CA ARG A 122 -1.98 0.66 -6.45
C ARG A 122 -0.58 0.70 -5.90
N LEU A 123 0.15 1.78 -6.17
CA LEU A 123 1.48 1.94 -5.61
C LEU A 123 1.40 1.98 -4.08
N TRP A 124 0.37 2.62 -3.54
CA TRP A 124 0.10 2.64 -2.10
C TRP A 124 -0.26 1.27 -1.54
N THR A 125 -1.19 0.53 -2.17
CA THR A 125 -1.56 -0.80 -1.66
C THR A 125 -0.37 -1.73 -1.72
N LEU A 126 0.46 -1.68 -2.77
CA LEU A 126 1.71 -2.43 -2.86
C LEU A 126 2.70 -2.04 -1.75
N LEU A 127 3.00 -0.75 -1.59
CA LEU A 127 3.97 -0.26 -0.61
C LEU A 127 3.49 -0.38 0.85
N ASN A 128 2.19 -0.47 1.10
CA ASN A 128 1.64 -0.67 2.44
C ASN A 128 1.27 -2.14 2.73
N SER A 129 1.50 -3.05 1.78
CA SER A 129 1.23 -4.47 1.96
C SER A 129 2.32 -5.14 2.77
N ASP A 130 1.92 -5.88 3.81
CA ASP A 130 2.83 -6.73 4.60
C ASP A 130 3.52 -7.78 3.72
N PHE A 131 2.90 -8.15 2.61
CA PHE A 131 3.45 -9.05 1.60
C PHE A 131 4.71 -8.50 0.93
N PHE A 132 4.72 -7.20 0.62
CA PHE A 132 5.84 -6.53 -0.03
C PHE A 132 7.04 -6.46 0.92
N TRP A 133 6.81 -5.99 2.14
CA TRP A 133 7.87 -5.84 3.15
C TRP A 133 8.43 -7.18 3.64
N ARG A 134 7.63 -8.23 3.78
CA ARG A 134 8.15 -9.57 4.08
C ARG A 134 9.06 -10.15 3.00
N THR A 135 8.98 -9.63 1.77
CA THR A 135 9.75 -10.12 0.62
C THR A 135 11.01 -9.27 0.40
N ILE A 136 10.86 -7.96 0.28
CA ILE A 136 11.97 -7.02 0.03
C ILE A 136 12.68 -6.62 1.31
N GLY A 137 11.94 -6.46 2.42
CA GLY A 137 12.46 -6.02 3.71
C GLY A 137 13.42 -7.00 4.39
N ARG A 138 13.50 -8.28 4.00
CA ARG A 138 14.51 -9.22 4.57
C ARG A 138 15.96 -8.79 4.30
N ARG A 139 16.21 -8.00 3.24
CA ARG A 139 17.54 -7.43 2.96
C ARG A 139 17.76 -6.10 3.68
N PHE A 140 16.68 -5.42 4.06
CA PHE A 140 16.67 -4.14 4.75
C PHE A 140 15.91 -4.30 6.08
N ASP A 141 16.33 -5.26 6.91
CA ASP A 141 15.64 -5.65 8.16
C ASP A 141 15.71 -4.57 9.27
N ASP A 142 15.92 -3.32 8.86
CA ASP A 142 15.72 -2.15 9.67
C ASP A 142 14.23 -1.77 9.64
N THR A 143 13.54 -2.10 10.73
CA THR A 143 12.15 -1.69 10.95
C THR A 143 11.93 -0.19 10.77
N ARG A 144 12.95 0.64 10.92
CA ARG A 144 12.85 2.08 10.72
C ARG A 144 12.66 2.43 9.24
N VAL A 145 13.42 1.83 8.33
CA VAL A 145 13.29 2.10 6.88
C VAL A 145 11.92 1.67 6.37
N GLU A 146 11.42 0.53 6.86
CA GLU A 146 10.05 0.09 6.58
C GLU A 146 9.01 1.10 7.11
N GLU A 147 9.11 1.52 8.37
CA GLU A 147 8.19 2.49 8.97
C GLU A 147 8.20 3.83 8.22
N ILE A 148 9.39 4.38 7.90
CA ILE A 148 9.56 5.65 7.17
C ILE A 148 8.98 5.54 5.77
N THR A 149 9.31 4.47 5.05
CA THR A 149 8.87 4.30 3.66
C THR A 149 7.36 4.10 3.57
N ARG A 150 6.76 3.35 4.51
CA ARG A 150 5.28 3.23 4.61
C ARG A 150 4.63 4.57 4.92
N ALA A 151 5.18 5.35 5.86
CA ALA A 151 4.65 6.67 6.19
C ALA A 151 4.73 7.64 5.00
N LEU A 152 5.89 7.69 4.34
CA LEU A 152 6.13 8.52 3.16
C LEU A 152 5.23 8.11 1.98
N ALA A 153 5.14 6.81 1.69
CA ALA A 153 4.26 6.28 0.64
C ALA A 153 2.80 6.65 0.91
N SER A 154 2.35 6.59 2.17
CA SER A 154 1.00 7.00 2.56
C SER A 154 0.76 8.49 2.35
N LEU A 155 1.73 9.34 2.70
CA LEU A 155 1.61 10.78 2.50
C LEU A 155 1.57 11.14 1.01
N VAL A 156 2.50 10.60 0.23
CA VAL A 156 2.59 10.84 -1.22
C VAL A 156 1.31 10.39 -1.90
N THR A 157 0.84 9.18 -1.61
CA THR A 157 -0.41 8.67 -2.20
C THR A 157 -1.59 9.56 -1.84
N PHE A 158 -1.73 9.95 -0.58
CA PHE A 158 -2.80 10.84 -0.16
C PHE A 158 -2.78 12.16 -0.96
N VAL A 159 -1.62 12.79 -1.10
CA VAL A 159 -1.45 14.00 -1.91
C VAL A 159 -1.92 13.77 -3.36
N PHE A 160 -1.45 12.69 -4.00
CA PHE A 160 -1.82 12.39 -5.39
C PHE A 160 -3.31 12.09 -5.57
N VAL A 161 -3.92 11.37 -4.64
CA VAL A 161 -5.34 11.00 -4.69
C VAL A 161 -6.22 12.22 -4.48
N VAL A 162 -5.91 13.04 -3.47
CA VAL A 162 -6.65 14.29 -3.22
C VAL A 162 -6.48 15.26 -4.39
N THR A 163 -5.24 15.42 -4.89
CA THR A 163 -4.96 16.25 -6.07
C THR A 163 -5.79 15.81 -7.27
N GLY A 164 -5.77 14.52 -7.58
CA GLY A 164 -6.53 13.97 -8.70
C GLY A 164 -8.03 14.11 -8.52
N PHE A 165 -8.54 13.93 -7.30
CA PHE A 165 -9.95 14.13 -6.98
C PHE A 165 -10.37 15.60 -7.11
N VAL A 166 -9.59 16.52 -6.55
CA VAL A 166 -9.83 17.97 -6.66
C VAL A 166 -9.80 18.40 -8.12
N TYR A 167 -8.80 17.95 -8.89
CA TYR A 167 -8.73 18.21 -10.32
C TYR A 167 -9.96 17.68 -11.07
N ALA A 168 -10.33 16.41 -10.87
CA ALA A 168 -11.47 15.81 -11.56
C ALA A 168 -12.82 16.44 -11.17
N ALA A 169 -12.98 16.85 -9.92
CA ALA A 169 -14.24 17.40 -9.40
C ALA A 169 -14.39 18.91 -9.64
N PHE A 170 -13.30 19.68 -9.67
CA PHE A 170 -13.35 21.15 -9.69
C PHE A 170 -12.73 21.80 -10.91
N ARG A 171 -12.08 21.05 -11.81
CA ARG A 171 -11.60 21.61 -13.08
C ARG A 171 -12.73 22.32 -13.82
N GLY A 172 -12.51 23.59 -14.16
CA GLY A 172 -13.49 24.44 -14.86
C GLY A 172 -14.68 24.91 -14.01
N ARG A 173 -14.74 24.54 -12.72
CA ARG A 173 -15.75 25.04 -11.75
C ARG A 173 -15.17 25.99 -10.71
N ALA A 174 -13.88 25.87 -10.42
CA ALA A 174 -13.14 26.82 -9.61
C ALA A 174 -12.30 27.71 -10.52
N GLU A 175 -12.36 29.03 -10.33
CA GLU A 175 -11.68 30.03 -11.20
C GLU A 175 -10.16 29.81 -11.28
N HIS A 176 -9.55 29.27 -10.23
CA HIS A 176 -8.11 29.11 -10.10
C HIS A 176 -7.63 27.66 -10.27
N ILE A 177 -8.50 26.72 -10.70
CA ILE A 177 -8.11 25.32 -10.97
C ILE A 177 -8.22 25.04 -12.47
N ASN A 178 -7.16 25.39 -13.20
CA ASN A 178 -7.06 25.23 -14.65
C ASN A 178 -6.24 23.98 -15.02
N GLY A 179 -5.21 23.70 -14.23
CA GLY A 179 -4.29 22.58 -14.41
C GLY A 179 -4.24 21.61 -13.23
N TYR A 180 -3.55 20.49 -13.44
CA TYR A 180 -3.27 19.53 -12.37
C TYR A 180 -2.34 20.11 -11.31
N LEU A 181 -1.42 21.00 -11.71
CA LEU A 181 -0.50 21.68 -10.79
C LEU A 181 -1.23 22.60 -9.82
N ASP A 182 -2.31 23.26 -10.24
CA ASP A 182 -3.12 24.11 -9.36
C ASP A 182 -3.80 23.29 -8.26
N ALA A 183 -4.35 22.12 -8.62
CA ALA A 183 -4.93 21.18 -7.68
C ALA A 183 -3.87 20.59 -6.74
N LEU A 184 -2.65 20.34 -7.23
CA LEU A 184 -1.54 19.84 -6.43
C LEU A 184 -1.10 20.90 -5.43
N TYR A 185 -0.96 22.14 -5.88
CA TYR A 185 -0.60 23.28 -5.07
C TYR A 185 -1.63 23.50 -3.95
N PHE A 186 -2.93 23.52 -4.28
CA PHE A 186 -4.00 23.57 -3.27
C PHE A 186 -3.86 22.44 -2.24
N THR A 187 -3.65 21.21 -2.71
CA THR A 187 -3.54 20.03 -1.85
C THR A 187 -2.34 20.12 -0.90
N VAL A 188 -1.18 20.49 -1.43
CA VAL A 188 0.05 20.63 -0.64
C VAL A 188 -0.08 21.79 0.35
N ALA A 189 -0.54 22.97 -0.08
CA ALA A 189 -0.72 24.13 0.80
C ALA A 189 -1.73 23.85 1.93
N THR A 190 -2.79 23.10 1.65
CA THR A 190 -3.79 22.68 2.64
C THR A 190 -3.22 21.63 3.60
N LEU A 191 -2.51 20.64 3.06
CA LEU A 191 -1.87 19.57 3.83
C LEU A 191 -0.79 20.11 4.79
N THR A 192 0.04 21.05 4.33
CA THR A 192 1.09 21.67 5.13
C THR A 192 0.56 22.73 6.08
N THR A 193 -0.77 22.94 6.12
CA THR A 193 -1.43 23.99 6.91
C THR A 193 -0.96 25.41 6.59
N THR A 194 -0.28 25.61 5.46
CA THR A 194 0.18 26.92 5.01
C THR A 194 -0.98 27.77 4.53
N GLY A 195 -1.89 27.16 3.74
CA GLY A 195 -3.18 27.73 3.40
C GLY A 195 -3.12 29.15 2.82
N PHE A 196 -2.33 29.37 1.76
CA PHE A 196 -2.14 30.70 1.14
C PHE A 196 -3.45 31.41 0.77
N GLY A 197 -4.52 30.66 0.49
CA GLY A 197 -5.88 31.20 0.28
C GLY A 197 -6.12 31.77 -1.12
N ASP A 198 -5.11 31.73 -1.98
CA ASP A 198 -5.15 32.06 -3.41
C ASP A 198 -5.95 31.04 -4.23
N ILE A 199 -5.88 29.75 -3.87
CA ILE A 199 -6.72 28.70 -4.46
C ILE A 199 -7.62 28.11 -3.38
N THR A 200 -8.93 28.14 -3.60
CA THR A 200 -9.93 27.55 -2.70
C THR A 200 -10.99 26.76 -3.48
N LEU A 201 -11.61 25.78 -2.82
CA LEU A 201 -12.70 24.99 -3.39
C LEU A 201 -14.03 25.71 -3.15
N PRO A 202 -14.75 26.14 -4.21
CA PRO A 202 -16.02 26.84 -4.04
C PRO A 202 -17.14 25.90 -3.56
N GLY A 203 -18.15 26.49 -2.92
CA GLY A 203 -19.37 25.80 -2.49
C GLY A 203 -19.25 24.97 -1.20
N ASN A 204 -20.39 24.50 -0.70
CA ASN A 204 -20.46 23.74 0.55
C ASN A 204 -19.67 22.44 0.49
N TRP A 205 -19.76 21.72 -0.64
CA TRP A 205 -19.00 20.49 -0.86
C TRP A 205 -17.49 20.74 -0.91
N GLY A 206 -17.06 21.84 -1.53
CA GLY A 206 -15.65 22.25 -1.53
C GLY A 206 -15.13 22.45 -0.10
N ARG A 207 -15.89 23.13 0.76
CA ARG A 207 -15.53 23.33 2.18
C ARG A 207 -15.42 22.01 2.94
N VAL A 208 -16.39 21.11 2.78
CA VAL A 208 -16.36 19.78 3.43
C VAL A 208 -15.12 19.00 3.00
N ILE A 209 -14.80 19.01 1.70
CA ILE A 209 -13.60 18.34 1.17
C ILE A 209 -12.34 18.96 1.78
N SER A 210 -12.23 20.30 1.82
CA SER A 210 -11.09 20.97 2.46
C SER A 210 -10.94 20.57 3.93
N ILE A 211 -12.03 20.49 4.70
CA ILE A 211 -12.01 20.06 6.10
C ILE A 211 -11.46 18.64 6.24
N VAL A 212 -11.95 17.70 5.43
CA VAL A 212 -11.47 16.31 5.44
C VAL A 212 -9.99 16.25 5.05
N VAL A 213 -9.57 17.00 4.03
CA VAL A 213 -8.17 17.06 3.58
C VAL A 213 -7.26 17.61 4.67
N MET A 214 -7.68 18.68 5.36
CA MET A 214 -6.92 19.25 6.48
C MET A 214 -6.77 18.27 7.64
N LEU A 215 -7.85 17.61 8.05
CA LEU A 215 -7.84 16.64 9.16
C LEU A 215 -6.96 15.44 8.85
N VAL A 216 -7.15 14.79 7.70
CA VAL A 216 -6.34 13.63 7.30
C VAL A 216 -4.89 14.06 7.07
N GLY A 217 -4.69 15.21 6.44
CA GLY A 217 -3.36 15.72 6.11
C GLY A 217 -2.47 15.95 7.32
N ILE A 218 -2.98 16.65 8.34
CA ILE A 218 -2.27 16.85 9.60
C ILE A 218 -1.86 15.52 10.24
N THR A 219 -2.77 14.53 10.29
CA THR A 219 -2.46 13.23 10.90
C THR A 219 -1.35 12.49 10.16
N LEU A 220 -1.34 12.55 8.83
CA LEU A 220 -0.29 11.92 8.02
C LEU A 220 1.05 12.64 8.17
N PHE A 221 1.04 13.98 8.20
CA PHE A 221 2.25 14.77 8.39
C PHE A 221 2.87 14.54 9.78
N ILE A 222 2.05 14.56 10.84
CA ILE A 222 2.50 14.25 12.21
C ILE A 222 3.08 12.83 12.26
N ARG A 223 2.41 11.85 11.65
CA ARG A 223 2.90 10.46 11.62
C ARG A 223 4.28 10.38 10.95
N LEU A 224 4.47 11.03 9.81
CA LEU A 224 5.76 11.07 9.12
C LEU A 224 6.84 11.74 10.00
N ALA A 225 6.53 12.91 10.57
CA ALA A 225 7.44 13.64 11.44
C ALA A 225 7.85 12.81 12.68
N GLN A 226 6.88 12.17 13.33
CA GLN A 226 7.14 11.27 14.46
C GLN A 226 8.06 10.12 14.06
N THR A 227 7.83 9.49 12.91
CA THR A 227 8.68 8.38 12.43
C THR A 227 10.10 8.84 12.08
N LEU A 228 10.27 10.05 11.54
CA LEU A 228 11.59 10.61 11.23
C LEU A 228 12.39 11.01 12.48
N ILE A 229 11.72 11.64 13.44
CA ILE A 229 12.32 12.18 14.68
C ILE A 229 12.57 11.06 15.72
N ARG A 230 11.84 9.94 15.65
CA ARG A 230 11.96 8.86 16.62
C ARG A 230 13.43 8.38 16.71
N PRO A 231 14.03 8.37 17.91
CA PRO A 231 15.42 7.96 18.06
C PRO A 231 15.59 6.51 17.60
N HIS A 232 16.72 6.24 16.95
CA HIS A 232 17.05 4.91 16.46
C HIS A 232 17.11 3.94 17.65
N LYS A 233 16.45 2.78 17.53
CA LYS A 233 16.45 1.73 18.53
C LYS A 233 16.86 0.44 17.87
N VAL A 234 17.82 -0.25 18.46
CA VAL A 234 18.27 -1.57 18.00
C VAL A 234 17.38 -2.65 18.59
N LYS A 235 17.14 -3.71 17.80
CA LYS A 235 16.43 -4.91 18.27
C LYS A 235 17.45 -5.88 18.85
N PHE A 236 17.49 -5.98 20.17
CA PHE A 236 18.33 -6.94 20.87
C PHE A 236 17.52 -7.51 22.04
N PRO A 237 17.15 -8.80 22.05
CA PRO A 237 16.34 -9.36 23.12
C PRO A 237 17.17 -9.47 24.40
N CYS A 238 16.77 -8.77 25.45
CA CYS A 238 17.40 -8.89 26.76
C CYS A 238 17.21 -10.33 27.29
N PRO A 239 18.28 -11.03 27.69
CA PRO A 239 18.21 -12.43 28.13
C PRO A 239 17.44 -12.61 29.45
N THR A 240 17.32 -11.55 30.25
CA THR A 240 16.72 -11.61 31.59
C THR A 240 15.24 -11.24 31.58
N CYS A 241 14.88 -10.07 31.06
CA CYS A 241 13.50 -9.55 31.11
C CYS A 241 12.75 -9.61 29.77
N GLY A 242 13.42 -9.99 28.68
CA GLY A 242 12.81 -10.09 27.37
C GLY A 242 12.48 -8.76 26.68
N LEU A 243 12.94 -7.62 27.21
CA LEU A 243 12.83 -6.33 26.51
C LEU A 243 13.51 -6.44 25.13
N GLN A 244 12.82 -6.05 24.07
CA GLN A 244 13.26 -6.30 22.68
C GLN A 244 13.99 -5.12 22.04
N LYS A 245 13.80 -3.89 22.55
CA LYS A 245 14.28 -2.66 21.92
C LYS A 245 15.14 -1.87 22.90
N HIS A 246 16.34 -1.48 22.46
CA HIS A 246 17.32 -0.74 23.26
C HIS A 246 17.83 0.47 22.49
N ASP A 247 18.41 1.44 23.21
CA ASP A 247 19.22 2.49 22.58
C ASP A 247 20.46 1.85 21.93
N PRO A 248 21.00 2.41 20.83
CA PRO A 248 22.12 1.80 20.10
C PRO A 248 23.38 1.69 20.98
N ASP A 249 23.58 2.67 21.86
CA ASP A 249 24.68 2.78 22.83
C ASP A 249 24.35 2.19 24.21
N ALA A 250 23.28 1.39 24.32
CA ALA A 250 22.84 0.84 25.60
C ALA A 250 23.74 -0.31 26.10
N VAL A 251 24.64 0.02 27.03
CA VAL A 251 25.42 -1.00 27.79
C VAL A 251 24.54 -1.76 28.80
N HIS A 252 23.45 -1.14 29.28
CA HIS A 252 22.54 -1.73 30.25
C HIS A 252 21.10 -1.76 29.75
N CYS A 253 20.37 -2.82 30.09
CA CYS A 253 18.95 -2.93 29.85
C CYS A 253 18.18 -1.91 30.69
N LYS A 254 17.46 -0.97 30.04
CA LYS A 254 16.65 0.05 30.70
C LYS A 254 15.57 -0.50 31.66
N ALA A 255 15.11 -1.73 31.44
CA ALA A 255 14.07 -2.35 32.28
C ALA A 255 14.60 -3.11 33.50
N CYS A 256 15.74 -3.80 33.40
CA CYS A 256 16.24 -4.67 34.48
C CYS A 256 17.70 -4.45 34.88
N GLY A 257 18.43 -3.55 34.23
CA GLY A 257 19.84 -3.25 34.54
C GLY A 257 20.86 -4.25 34.00
N GLN A 258 20.43 -5.37 33.41
CA GLN A 258 21.33 -6.40 32.83
C GLN A 258 22.30 -5.79 31.83
N ILE A 259 23.59 -6.14 31.91
CA ILE A 259 24.60 -5.74 30.93
C ILE A 259 24.28 -6.41 29.59
N LEU A 260 24.19 -5.60 28.53
CA LEU A 260 23.93 -6.04 27.17
C LEU A 260 25.22 -5.93 26.36
N CYS A 261 25.50 -6.94 25.55
CA CYS A 261 26.59 -6.93 24.58
C CYS A 261 25.96 -6.76 23.19
N ILE A 262 25.56 -5.53 22.89
CA ILE A 262 25.02 -5.16 21.58
C ILE A 262 26.22 -4.99 20.64
N PRO A 263 26.29 -5.70 19.50
CA PRO A 263 27.37 -5.52 18.54
C PRO A 263 27.27 -4.13 17.90
N ASP A 264 28.38 -3.39 17.88
CA ASP A 264 28.49 -2.14 17.13
C ASP A 264 28.54 -2.44 15.63
N GLU A 265 27.93 -1.58 14.81
CA GLU A 265 28.08 -1.67 13.35
C GLU A 265 29.51 -1.29 12.96
N GLY A 266 30.44 -2.24 13.02
CA GLY A 266 31.85 -1.98 12.72
C GLY A 266 32.86 -3.11 12.94
N ASP A 267 32.58 -4.12 13.77
CA ASP A 267 33.50 -5.24 14.07
C ASP A 267 32.78 -6.60 14.22
#